data_AF-A0A0Q4FSL6-F1
#
_entry.id   AF-A0A0Q4FSL6-F1
#
_cell.length_a   1.000
_cell.length_b   1.000
_cell.length_c   1.000
_cell.angle_alpha   90.00
_cell.angle_beta   90.00
_cell.angle_gamma   90.00
#
_symmetry.space_group_name_H-M   'P 1'
#
loop_
_entity.id
_entity.type
_entity.pdbx_description
1 polymer ?
#
loop_
_entity_poly.entity_id
_entity_poly.type
_entity_poly.pdbx_seq_one_letter_code
_entity_poly.pdbx_strand_id
1 'polypeptide(L)'
;MAVYTQVPAESLARFLAGFDHGELVSAKGIAEGVENSNYLVDTTTGRFILTLYEKRVDAGDLPFFMGLLDHLAADGNPVPRFLPDRDGRVIHMLEGRPACLIEFLTGVSVTTPTRGQALAAGAAMGAMHASLATFDEMRPNTLGPDDWRPLLERCGRDLDAIQPGLYDRVSAALDAVLLAWPRDLPTSVVHADLFPDNVLMLGDRVTGLIDFYFACTDVRAYDLAVMHSAWCFDGRGERYDADVGAALLEGYASRFGLSDAERAALPVLARGACIRFLLTRAWDWLNTPADALVTRKDPLAYLRRLDTYESADLFA
;
A
#
# COMPACT_ATOMS: atom_id res chain seq x y z
N MET A 1 1.88 -14.37 15.60
CA MET A 1 0.51 -13.81 15.69
C MET A 1 0.66 -12.31 15.48
N ALA A 2 0.15 -11.72 14.39
CA ALA A 2 0.41 -10.31 14.03
C ALA A 2 -0.54 -9.30 14.71
N VAL A 3 -1.30 -9.76 15.70
CA VAL A 3 -2.11 -8.88 16.56
C VAL A 3 -1.23 -8.43 17.72
N TYR A 4 -0.84 -7.17 17.71
CA TYR A 4 -0.01 -6.55 18.75
C TYR A 4 -0.81 -6.27 20.02
N THR A 5 -2.03 -5.77 19.88
CA THR A 5 -2.94 -5.46 20.98
C THR A 5 -4.09 -6.46 21.02
N GLN A 6 -4.18 -7.25 22.09
CA GLN A 6 -5.28 -8.19 22.30
C GLN A 6 -6.52 -7.46 22.81
N VAL A 7 -7.66 -7.63 22.14
CA VAL A 7 -8.96 -7.08 22.55
C VAL A 7 -9.82 -8.19 23.16
N PRO A 8 -10.15 -8.13 24.47
CA PRO A 8 -11.09 -9.05 25.10
C PRO A 8 -12.50 -8.94 24.51
N ALA A 9 -13.24 -10.05 24.48
CA ALA A 9 -14.59 -10.08 23.92
C ALA A 9 -15.54 -9.11 24.62
N GLU A 10 -15.40 -8.93 25.94
CA GLU A 10 -16.22 -8.03 26.75
C GLU A 10 -15.95 -6.56 26.46
N SER A 11 -14.70 -6.21 26.14
CA SER A 11 -14.33 -4.87 25.69
C SER A 11 -14.85 -4.61 24.28
N LEU A 12 -14.70 -5.57 23.38
CA LEU A 12 -15.21 -5.45 22.01
C LEU A 12 -16.74 -5.35 21.97
N ALA A 13 -17.46 -6.14 22.78
CA ALA A 13 -18.91 -6.07 22.86
C ALA A 13 -19.39 -4.70 23.37
N ARG A 14 -18.72 -4.12 24.38
CA ARG A 14 -19.02 -2.76 24.85
C ARG A 14 -18.73 -1.69 23.79
N PHE A 15 -17.62 -1.85 23.07
CA PHE A 15 -17.29 -0.97 21.95
C PHE A 15 -18.39 -1.00 20.88
N LEU A 16 -18.79 -2.20 20.44
CA LEU A 16 -19.83 -2.38 19.42
C LEU A 16 -21.22 -1.91 19.86
N ALA A 17 -21.52 -1.90 21.16
CA ALA A 17 -22.78 -1.36 21.68
C ALA A 17 -22.99 0.14 21.38
N GLY A 18 -21.91 0.87 21.07
CA GLY A 18 -21.99 2.25 20.61
C GLY A 18 -22.45 2.41 19.16
N PHE A 19 -22.44 1.34 18.36
CA PHE A 19 -22.75 1.36 16.92
C PHE A 19 -24.16 0.84 16.64
N ASP A 20 -24.65 1.05 15.42
CA ASP A 20 -25.92 0.47 14.95
C ASP A 20 -25.70 -0.73 14.02
N HIS A 21 -24.76 -1.60 14.42
CA HIS A 21 -24.27 -2.72 13.63
C HIS A 21 -24.46 -4.08 14.33
N GLY A 22 -25.43 -4.16 15.25
CA GLY A 22 -25.80 -5.39 15.94
C GLY A 22 -24.80 -5.84 17.00
N GLU A 23 -25.09 -7.00 17.58
CA GLU A 23 -24.31 -7.61 18.67
C GLU A 23 -23.14 -8.46 18.15
N LEU A 24 -22.04 -8.51 18.93
CA LEU A 24 -20.86 -9.32 18.64
C LEU A 24 -21.20 -10.81 18.58
N VAL A 25 -20.83 -11.46 17.46
CA VAL A 25 -20.95 -12.92 17.27
C VAL A 25 -19.58 -13.58 17.36
N SER A 26 -18.60 -13.04 16.66
CA SER A 26 -17.23 -13.57 16.66
C SER A 26 -16.21 -12.47 16.36
N ALA A 27 -14.98 -12.65 16.85
CA ALA A 27 -13.87 -11.79 16.48
C ALA A 27 -12.61 -12.64 16.26
N LYS A 28 -11.93 -12.41 15.14
CA LYS A 28 -10.71 -13.13 14.78
C LYS A 28 -9.63 -12.13 14.38
N GLY A 29 -8.50 -12.18 15.06
CA GLY A 29 -7.31 -11.43 14.67
C GLY A 29 -6.85 -11.81 13.26
N ILE A 30 -6.55 -10.80 12.44
CA ILE A 30 -5.97 -10.94 11.11
C ILE A 30 -4.45 -10.88 11.27
N ALA A 31 -3.76 -11.90 10.76
CA ALA A 31 -2.31 -12.04 10.93
C ALA A 31 -1.50 -11.35 9.81
N GLU A 32 -2.16 -10.66 8.90
CA GLU A 32 -1.56 -9.96 7.75
C GLU A 32 -1.46 -8.46 8.07
N GLY A 33 -0.29 -7.88 7.82
CA GLY A 33 0.06 -6.50 8.19
C GLY A 33 1.07 -6.42 9.35
N VAL A 34 1.93 -5.41 9.33
CA VAL A 34 3.01 -5.21 10.33
C VAL A 34 2.85 -3.92 11.14
N GLU A 35 1.82 -3.13 10.87
CA GLU A 35 1.68 -1.78 11.42
C GLU A 35 0.49 -1.61 12.37
N ASN A 36 -0.61 -2.34 12.18
CA ASN A 36 -1.83 -2.20 12.96
C ASN A 36 -2.35 -3.55 13.43
N SER A 37 -3.10 -3.55 14.53
CA SER A 37 -3.84 -4.75 14.97
C SER A 37 -5.20 -4.78 14.28
N ASN A 38 -5.39 -5.69 13.33
CA ASN A 38 -6.63 -5.85 12.57
C ASN A 38 -7.44 -7.06 13.07
N TYR A 39 -8.74 -6.89 13.18
CA TYR A 39 -9.69 -7.92 13.60
C TYR A 39 -10.83 -8.03 12.59
N LEU A 40 -11.12 -9.25 12.15
CA LEU A 40 -12.37 -9.58 11.50
C LEU A 40 -13.45 -9.72 12.58
N VAL A 41 -14.48 -8.89 12.51
CA VAL A 41 -15.58 -8.85 13.49
C VAL A 41 -16.86 -9.29 12.80
N ASP A 42 -17.42 -10.42 13.23
CA ASP A 42 -18.76 -10.83 12.84
C ASP A 42 -19.76 -10.36 13.89
N THR A 43 -20.85 -9.77 13.43
CA THR A 43 -21.99 -9.35 14.24
C THR A 43 -23.26 -10.04 13.76
N THR A 44 -24.35 -9.83 14.48
CA THR A 44 -25.69 -10.27 14.06
C THR A 44 -26.21 -9.61 12.79
N THR A 45 -25.62 -8.50 12.34
CA THR A 45 -26.09 -7.76 11.16
C THR A 45 -25.14 -7.83 9.96
N GLY A 46 -23.88 -8.21 10.19
CA GLY A 46 -22.87 -8.21 9.15
C GLY A 46 -21.46 -8.41 9.67
N ARG A 47 -20.49 -8.19 8.78
CA ARG A 47 -19.07 -8.35 9.05
C ARG A 47 -18.36 -7.01 8.89
N PHE A 48 -17.36 -6.80 9.72
CA PHE A 48 -16.60 -5.55 9.78
C PHE A 48 -15.12 -5.83 10.04
N ILE A 49 -14.30 -4.82 9.80
CA ILE A 49 -12.90 -4.79 10.22
C ILE A 49 -12.79 -3.83 11.40
N LEU A 50 -12.20 -4.28 12.50
CA LEU A 50 -11.76 -3.41 13.58
C LEU A 50 -10.24 -3.23 13.44
N THR A 51 -9.81 -1.98 13.36
CA THR A 51 -8.38 -1.63 13.33
C THR A 51 -8.03 -0.84 14.58
N LEU A 52 -6.99 -1.29 15.29
CA LEU A 52 -6.34 -0.55 16.37
C LEU A 52 -5.00 -0.03 15.86
N TYR A 53 -4.83 1.28 15.95
CA TYR A 53 -3.64 1.97 15.46
C TYR A 53 -2.49 1.83 16.46
N GLU A 54 -1.41 1.18 16.03
CA GLU A 54 -0.22 1.03 16.84
C GLU A 54 0.71 2.24 16.68
N LYS A 55 1.82 2.28 17.44
CA LYS A 55 2.67 3.47 17.60
C LYS A 55 3.31 4.01 16.31
N ARG A 56 3.24 3.31 15.18
CA ARG A 56 3.85 3.74 13.92
C ARG A 56 2.96 4.70 13.12
N VAL A 57 1.63 4.66 13.33
CA VAL A 57 0.72 5.64 12.73
C VAL A 57 0.59 6.81 13.68
N ASP A 58 0.98 8.01 13.24
CA ASP A 58 0.72 9.22 14.00
C ASP A 58 -0.80 9.41 14.05
N ALA A 59 -1.36 9.55 15.26
CA ALA A 59 -2.79 9.81 15.41
C ALA A 59 -3.22 11.10 14.69
N GLY A 60 -2.28 12.02 14.44
CA GLY A 60 -2.48 13.22 13.63
C GLY A 60 -2.76 12.95 12.14
N ASP A 61 -2.41 11.77 11.61
CA ASP A 61 -2.66 11.41 10.21
C ASP A 61 -4.04 10.77 10.00
N LEU A 62 -4.72 10.31 11.07
CA LEU A 62 -6.02 9.66 10.96
C LEU A 62 -7.09 10.51 10.25
N PRO A 63 -7.21 11.83 10.54
CA PRO A 63 -8.15 12.69 9.82
C PRO A 63 -7.92 12.70 8.30
N PHE A 64 -6.67 12.70 7.86
CA PHE A 64 -6.32 12.66 6.43
C PHE A 64 -6.81 11.36 5.77
N PHE A 65 -6.53 10.20 6.39
CA PHE A 65 -6.97 8.91 5.84
C PHE A 65 -8.50 8.77 5.81
N MET A 66 -9.17 9.33 6.82
CA MET A 66 -10.64 9.38 6.86
C MET A 66 -11.21 10.26 5.76
N GLY A 67 -10.72 11.49 5.62
CA GLY A 67 -11.14 12.40 4.54
C GLY A 67 -10.88 11.81 3.15
N LEU A 68 -9.73 11.15 2.97
CA LEU A 68 -9.36 10.47 1.73
C LEU A 68 -10.35 9.34 1.38
N LEU A 69 -10.63 8.45 2.33
CA LEU A 69 -11.52 7.31 2.10
C LEU A 69 -12.97 7.76 1.91
N ASP A 70 -13.43 8.77 2.65
CA ASP A 70 -14.77 9.36 2.49
C ASP A 70 -14.93 10.02 1.11
N HIS A 71 -13.92 10.77 0.65
CA HIS A 71 -13.90 11.39 -0.69
C HIS A 71 -14.00 10.33 -1.79
N LEU A 72 -13.12 9.33 -1.74
CA LEU A 72 -13.10 8.24 -2.72
C LEU A 72 -14.42 7.46 -2.74
N ALA A 73 -14.97 7.15 -1.56
CA ALA A 73 -16.22 6.42 -1.43
C ALA A 73 -17.44 7.24 -1.91
N ALA A 74 -17.43 8.57 -1.74
CA ALA A 74 -18.46 9.47 -2.22
C ALA A 74 -18.49 9.55 -3.76
N ASP A 75 -17.33 9.42 -4.40
CA ASP A 75 -17.18 9.38 -5.86
C ASP A 75 -17.29 7.96 -6.45
N GLY A 76 -17.68 6.98 -5.62
CA GLY A 76 -18.00 5.61 -6.05
C GLY A 76 -16.80 4.68 -6.26
N ASN A 77 -15.61 5.05 -5.77
CA ASN A 77 -14.47 4.14 -5.75
C ASN A 77 -14.73 2.99 -4.75
N PRO A 78 -14.27 1.76 -5.04
CA PRO A 78 -14.47 0.61 -4.18
C PRO A 78 -13.45 0.66 -3.03
N VAL A 79 -13.66 1.51 -2.04
CA VAL A 79 -12.79 1.66 -0.86
C VAL A 79 -13.60 1.44 0.42
N PRO A 80 -12.97 1.00 1.52
CA PRO A 80 -13.70 0.76 2.75
C PRO A 80 -14.09 2.08 3.40
N ARG A 81 -15.31 2.13 3.96
CA ARG A 81 -15.79 3.29 4.73
C ARG A 81 -15.48 3.12 6.21
N PHE A 82 -15.11 4.22 6.86
CA PHE A 82 -15.14 4.25 8.31
C PHE A 82 -16.58 4.33 8.81
N LEU A 83 -16.90 3.52 9.82
CA LEU A 83 -18.25 3.44 10.36
C LEU A 83 -18.33 4.33 11.61
N PRO A 84 -19.21 5.34 11.64
CA PRO A 84 -19.44 6.13 12.84
C PRO A 84 -20.28 5.35 13.86
N ASP A 85 -20.12 5.69 15.13
CA ASP A 85 -21.03 5.27 16.19
C ASP A 85 -22.37 6.03 16.11
N ARG A 86 -23.27 5.74 17.04
CA ARG A 86 -24.60 6.38 17.15
C ARG A 86 -24.54 7.90 17.39
N ASP A 87 -23.43 8.40 17.91
CA ASP A 87 -23.17 9.82 18.16
C ASP A 87 -22.40 10.49 17.01
N GLY A 88 -22.12 9.77 15.92
CA GLY A 88 -21.35 10.25 14.77
C GLY A 88 -19.83 10.21 14.96
N ARG A 89 -19.32 9.60 16.03
CA ARG A 89 -17.88 9.50 16.31
C ARG A 89 -17.27 8.28 15.63
N VAL A 90 -16.15 8.49 14.95
CA VAL A 90 -15.48 7.44 14.18
C VAL A 90 -14.20 6.94 14.86
N ILE A 91 -13.45 7.83 15.50
CA ILE A 91 -12.23 7.48 16.24
C ILE A 91 -12.60 7.27 17.71
N HIS A 92 -12.23 6.11 18.24
CA HIS A 92 -12.47 5.71 19.62
C HIS A 92 -11.18 5.30 20.31
N MET A 93 -11.22 5.13 21.63
CA MET A 93 -10.14 4.53 22.38
C MET A 93 -10.55 3.12 22.83
N LEU A 94 -9.80 2.11 22.41
CA LEU A 94 -10.01 0.71 22.78
C LEU A 94 -8.69 0.10 23.23
N GLU A 95 -8.67 -0.48 24.43
CA GLU A 95 -7.46 -1.06 25.03
C GLU A 95 -6.24 -0.10 25.00
N GLY A 96 -6.49 1.19 25.22
CA GLY A 96 -5.46 2.24 25.23
C GLY A 96 -4.94 2.65 23.86
N ARG A 97 -5.57 2.22 22.77
CA ARG A 97 -5.21 2.58 21.38
C ARG A 97 -6.36 3.30 20.67
N PRO A 98 -6.06 4.25 19.75
CA PRO A 98 -7.04 4.71 18.80
C PRO A 98 -7.58 3.52 17.98
N ALA A 99 -8.89 3.44 17.81
CA ALA A 99 -9.55 2.35 17.13
C ALA A 99 -10.71 2.84 16.27
N CYS A 100 -10.89 2.20 15.12
CA CYS A 100 -12.00 2.47 14.20
C CYS A 100 -12.66 1.16 13.76
N LEU A 101 -13.98 1.21 13.59
CA LEU A 101 -14.73 0.18 12.91
C LEU A 101 -14.82 0.56 11.42
N ILE A 102 -14.52 -0.39 10.55
CA ILE A 102 -14.36 -0.19 9.12
C ILE A 102 -15.25 -1.21 8.40
N GLU A 103 -15.85 -0.79 7.29
CA GLU A 103 -16.64 -1.66 6.41
C GLU A 103 -15.81 -2.86 5.92
N PHE A 104 -16.40 -4.05 5.95
CA PHE A 104 -15.80 -5.22 5.33
C PHE A 104 -16.12 -5.25 3.83
N LEU A 105 -15.08 -5.24 3.00
CA LEU A 105 -15.23 -5.42 1.56
C LEU A 105 -15.07 -6.89 1.17
N THR A 106 -15.97 -7.37 0.30
CA THR A 106 -15.94 -8.75 -0.19
C THR A 106 -14.99 -8.88 -1.37
N GLY A 107 -14.12 -9.88 -1.35
CA GLY A 107 -13.25 -10.23 -2.47
C GLY A 107 -12.04 -11.01 -1.97
N VAL A 108 -11.18 -11.41 -2.91
CA VAL A 108 -9.89 -12.04 -2.60
C VAL A 108 -8.79 -11.33 -3.34
N SER A 109 -7.65 -11.16 -2.67
CA SER A 109 -6.43 -10.67 -3.29
C SER A 109 -5.80 -11.76 -4.15
N VAL A 110 -5.20 -11.38 -5.28
CA VAL A 110 -4.64 -12.32 -6.25
C VAL A 110 -3.15 -12.56 -5.97
N THR A 111 -2.70 -13.82 -6.06
CA THR A 111 -1.27 -14.15 -5.92
C THR A 111 -0.53 -14.08 -7.26
N THR A 112 -1.21 -14.44 -8.35
CA THR A 112 -0.67 -14.40 -9.72
C THR A 112 -1.74 -13.79 -10.60
N PRO A 113 -1.71 -12.46 -10.82
CA PRO A 113 -2.73 -11.76 -11.59
C PRO A 113 -2.81 -12.29 -13.02
N THR A 114 -4.03 -12.44 -13.55
CA THR A 114 -4.24 -12.61 -15.00
C THR A 114 -4.21 -11.25 -15.70
N ARG A 115 -4.13 -11.27 -17.04
CA ARG A 115 -4.27 -10.05 -17.87
C ARG A 115 -5.58 -9.30 -17.59
N GLY A 116 -6.70 -10.01 -17.44
CA GLY A 116 -8.02 -9.40 -17.17
C GLY A 116 -8.07 -8.70 -15.80
N GLN A 117 -7.49 -9.34 -14.79
CA GLN A 117 -7.36 -8.77 -13.44
C GLN A 117 -6.44 -7.54 -13.44
N ALA A 118 -5.29 -7.62 -14.12
CA ALA A 118 -4.37 -6.50 -14.26
C ALA A 118 -5.04 -5.29 -14.94
N LEU A 119 -5.82 -5.53 -16.01
CA LEU A 119 -6.59 -4.48 -16.69
C LEU A 119 -7.58 -3.80 -15.73
N ALA A 120 -8.33 -4.60 -14.97
CA ALA A 120 -9.29 -4.10 -14.00
C ALA A 120 -8.62 -3.32 -12.85
N ALA A 121 -7.48 -3.80 -12.37
CA ALA A 121 -6.71 -3.13 -11.33
C ALA A 121 -6.16 -1.78 -11.80
N GLY A 122 -5.57 -1.72 -13.00
CA GLY A 122 -5.11 -0.48 -13.61
C GLY A 122 -6.25 0.52 -13.77
N ALA A 123 -7.42 0.07 -14.24
CA ALA A 123 -8.61 0.90 -14.34
C ALA A 123 -9.09 1.42 -12.98
N ALA A 124 -9.04 0.61 -11.93
CA ALA A 124 -9.38 1.05 -10.57
C ALA A 124 -8.42 2.13 -10.06
N MET A 125 -7.11 1.99 -10.26
CA MET A 125 -6.14 3.05 -9.92
C MET A 125 -6.38 4.33 -10.73
N GLY A 126 -6.68 4.21 -12.03
CA GLY A 126 -7.01 5.37 -12.86
C GLY A 126 -8.26 6.10 -12.36
N ALA A 127 -9.32 5.36 -12.00
CA ALA A 127 -10.53 5.95 -11.40
C ALA A 127 -10.23 6.64 -10.06
N MET A 128 -9.39 6.03 -9.21
CA MET A 128 -8.94 6.63 -7.95
C MET A 128 -8.21 7.96 -8.20
N HIS A 129 -7.23 8.00 -9.10
CA HIS A 129 -6.53 9.26 -9.43
C HIS A 129 -7.44 10.32 -10.07
N ALA A 130 -8.43 9.91 -10.86
CA ALA A 130 -9.43 10.82 -11.40
C ALA A 130 -10.24 11.50 -10.28
N SER A 131 -10.66 10.71 -9.29
CA SER A 131 -11.37 11.18 -8.10
C SER A 131 -10.53 12.13 -7.26
N LEU A 132 -9.26 11.79 -7.04
CA LEU A 132 -8.34 12.57 -6.20
C LEU A 132 -7.87 13.88 -6.84
N ALA A 133 -8.21 14.15 -8.10
CA ALA A 133 -7.92 15.43 -8.75
C ALA A 133 -8.62 16.62 -8.08
N THR A 134 -9.68 16.39 -7.30
CA THR A 134 -10.42 17.43 -6.56
C THR A 134 -10.31 17.25 -5.03
N PHE A 135 -9.36 16.46 -4.55
CA PHE A 135 -9.10 16.29 -3.12
C PHE A 135 -7.96 17.23 -2.70
N ASP A 136 -8.26 18.15 -1.77
CA ASP A 136 -7.38 19.30 -1.48
C ASP A 136 -6.40 19.06 -0.30
N GLU A 137 -6.60 18.01 0.50
CA GLU A 137 -5.70 17.73 1.61
C GLU A 137 -4.36 17.16 1.12
N MET A 138 -3.30 17.50 1.84
CA MET A 138 -1.94 17.07 1.52
C MET A 138 -1.31 16.36 2.70
N ARG A 139 -0.55 15.31 2.40
CA ARG A 139 0.26 14.58 3.37
C ARG A 139 1.64 14.31 2.76
N PRO A 140 2.75 14.72 3.40
CA PRO A 140 4.07 14.51 2.82
C PRO A 140 4.39 13.00 2.69
N ASN A 141 5.06 12.62 1.61
CA ASN A 141 5.60 11.26 1.47
C ASN A 141 6.84 11.11 2.36
N THR A 142 6.74 10.28 3.40
CA THR A 142 7.83 9.98 4.37
C THR A 142 8.69 8.77 3.97
N LEU A 143 8.42 8.21 2.78
CA LEU A 143 9.21 7.18 2.11
C LEU A 143 9.54 7.61 0.68
N GLY A 144 9.66 8.93 0.48
CA GLY A 144 9.94 9.53 -0.81
C GLY A 144 11.45 9.57 -1.13
N PRO A 145 11.82 10.12 -2.30
CA PRO A 145 13.21 10.21 -2.74
C PRO A 145 14.17 10.84 -1.72
N ASP A 146 13.68 11.83 -0.97
CA ASP A 146 14.47 12.54 0.04
C ASP A 146 14.79 11.64 1.26
N ASP A 147 14.04 10.56 1.50
CA ASP A 147 14.23 9.63 2.62
C ASP A 147 15.10 8.40 2.28
N TRP A 148 15.30 8.10 0.98
CA TRP A 148 15.99 6.87 0.56
C TRP A 148 17.47 6.86 0.92
N ARG A 149 18.18 7.98 0.72
CA ARG A 149 19.61 8.08 1.07
C ARG A 149 19.82 7.97 2.59
N PRO A 150 19.08 8.70 3.45
CA PRO A 150 19.12 8.47 4.90
C PRO A 150 18.83 7.02 5.30
N LEU A 151 17.85 6.36 4.67
CA LEU A 151 17.53 4.96 4.98
C LEU A 151 18.66 4.00 4.57
N LEU A 152 19.27 4.20 3.39
CA LEU A 152 20.43 3.43 2.94
C LEU A 152 21.63 3.61 3.89
N GLU A 153 21.90 4.84 4.34
CA GLU A 153 22.98 5.12 5.30
C GLU A 153 22.73 4.45 6.65
N ARG A 154 21.47 4.41 7.09
CA ARG A 154 21.07 3.69 8.32
C ARG A 154 21.23 2.18 8.21
N CYS A 155 20.92 1.58 7.06
CA CYS A 155 21.22 0.17 6.81
C CYS A 155 22.74 -0.07 6.75
N GLY A 156 23.49 0.89 6.22
CA GLY A 156 24.94 0.84 6.15
C GLY A 156 25.48 -0.41 5.46
N ARG A 157 26.68 -0.83 5.86
CA ARG A 157 27.35 -2.02 5.31
C ARG A 157 26.72 -3.35 5.76
N ASP A 158 25.75 -3.33 6.68
CA ASP A 158 25.01 -4.53 7.05
C ASP A 158 24.19 -5.10 5.88
N LEU A 159 23.91 -4.27 4.85
CA LEU A 159 23.37 -4.76 3.58
C LEU A 159 24.24 -5.85 2.93
N ASP A 160 25.56 -5.81 3.14
CA ASP A 160 26.47 -6.80 2.56
C ASP A 160 26.32 -8.19 3.22
N ALA A 161 25.66 -8.27 4.38
CA ALA A 161 25.26 -9.54 4.99
C ALA A 161 24.06 -10.20 4.29
N ILE A 162 23.24 -9.41 3.56
CA ILE A 162 22.14 -9.93 2.73
C ILE A 162 22.71 -10.46 1.42
N GLN A 163 23.55 -9.66 0.76
CA GLN A 163 24.30 -10.06 -0.44
C GLN A 163 25.61 -9.26 -0.50
N PRO A 164 26.78 -9.90 -0.68
CA PRO A 164 28.05 -9.18 -0.76
C PRO A 164 28.03 -8.08 -1.85
N GLY A 165 28.44 -6.87 -1.49
CA GLY A 165 28.48 -5.71 -2.38
C GLY A 165 27.13 -5.02 -2.61
N LEU A 166 26.08 -5.41 -1.89
CA LEU A 166 24.74 -4.84 -2.02
C LEU A 166 24.73 -3.34 -1.70
N TYR A 167 25.48 -2.89 -0.69
CA TYR A 167 25.50 -1.46 -0.34
C TYR A 167 25.98 -0.61 -1.52
N ASP A 168 27.11 -0.98 -2.15
CA ASP A 168 27.67 -0.20 -3.27
C ASP A 168 26.76 -0.26 -4.50
N ARG A 169 26.17 -1.43 -4.78
CA ARG A 169 25.21 -1.62 -5.88
C ARG A 169 23.97 -0.73 -5.73
N VAL A 170 23.39 -0.67 -4.52
CA VAL A 170 22.19 0.13 -4.24
C VAL A 170 22.54 1.62 -4.17
N SER A 171 23.70 1.98 -3.61
CA SER A 171 24.15 3.37 -3.58
C SER A 171 24.32 3.94 -4.98
N ALA A 172 24.99 3.22 -5.88
CA ALA A 172 25.20 3.68 -7.25
C ALA A 172 23.87 3.83 -8.03
N ALA A 173 22.93 2.88 -7.84
CA ALA A 173 21.60 3.00 -8.43
C ALA A 173 20.81 4.18 -7.86
N LEU A 174 20.88 4.40 -6.55
CA LEU A 174 20.21 5.53 -5.90
C LEU A 174 20.74 6.86 -6.42
N ASP A 175 22.06 7.01 -6.55
CA ASP A 175 22.66 8.24 -7.11
C ASP A 175 22.17 8.51 -8.53
N ALA A 176 22.11 7.47 -9.37
CA ALA A 176 21.60 7.58 -10.74
C ALA A 176 20.10 7.93 -10.79
N VAL A 177 19.29 7.33 -9.92
CA VAL A 177 17.84 7.61 -9.85
C VAL A 177 17.59 9.03 -9.34
N LEU A 178 18.25 9.45 -8.26
CA LEU A 178 18.09 10.80 -7.69
C LEU A 178 18.50 11.90 -8.68
N LEU A 179 19.56 11.67 -9.46
CA LEU A 179 20.00 12.59 -10.50
C LEU A 179 18.95 12.75 -11.61
N ALA A 180 18.25 11.67 -11.96
CA ALA A 180 17.25 11.65 -13.01
C ALA A 180 15.81 11.85 -12.50
N TRP A 181 15.62 12.04 -11.19
CA TRP A 181 14.28 12.07 -10.58
C TRP A 181 13.50 13.31 -11.03
N PRO A 182 12.28 13.15 -11.56
CA PRO A 182 11.48 14.29 -12.00
C PRO A 182 10.96 15.09 -10.81
N ARG A 183 11.05 16.43 -10.89
CA ARG A 183 10.52 17.35 -9.86
C ARG A 183 9.33 18.20 -10.31
N ASP A 184 9.08 18.28 -11.62
CA ASP A 184 8.06 19.16 -12.22
C ASP A 184 6.86 18.39 -12.81
N LEU A 185 6.69 17.12 -12.43
CA LEU A 185 5.54 16.32 -12.87
C LEU A 185 4.30 16.60 -12.03
N PRO A 186 3.09 16.36 -12.57
CA PRO A 186 1.86 16.50 -11.81
C PRO A 186 1.86 15.64 -10.54
N THR A 187 1.52 16.28 -9.42
CA THR A 187 1.35 15.62 -8.13
C THR A 187 -0.13 15.46 -7.80
N SER A 188 -0.44 14.44 -7.00
CA SER A 188 -1.76 14.22 -6.39
C SER A 188 -1.59 13.42 -5.11
N VAL A 189 -2.67 13.22 -4.36
CA VAL A 189 -2.69 12.09 -3.42
C VAL A 189 -2.58 10.79 -4.23
N VAL A 190 -1.74 9.90 -3.75
CA VAL A 190 -1.44 8.57 -4.30
C VAL A 190 -1.60 7.52 -3.20
N HIS A 191 -1.83 6.27 -3.56
CA HIS A 191 -1.86 5.16 -2.59
C HIS A 191 -0.45 4.79 -2.12
N ALA A 192 0.53 4.85 -3.03
CA ALA A 192 1.93 4.51 -2.82
C ALA A 192 2.21 3.06 -2.37
N ASP A 193 1.23 2.16 -2.38
CA ASP A 193 1.41 0.76 -1.95
C ASP A 193 0.34 -0.19 -2.50
N LEU A 194 -0.17 0.07 -3.72
CA LEU A 194 -1.26 -0.71 -4.29
C LEU A 194 -0.77 -2.05 -4.89
N PHE A 195 -0.29 -2.93 -4.04
CA PHE A 195 0.15 -4.30 -4.38
C PHE A 195 -1.05 -5.23 -4.62
N PRO A 196 -0.83 -6.43 -5.19
CA PRO A 196 -1.91 -7.41 -5.38
C PRO A 196 -2.64 -7.80 -4.09
N ASP A 197 -1.97 -7.81 -2.93
CA ASP A 197 -2.57 -8.05 -1.61
C ASP A 197 -3.53 -6.94 -1.17
N ASN A 198 -3.36 -5.72 -1.68
CA ASN A 198 -4.18 -4.54 -1.36
C ASN A 198 -5.33 -4.30 -2.36
N VAL A 199 -5.56 -5.23 -3.29
CA VAL A 199 -6.68 -5.17 -4.26
C VAL A 199 -7.53 -6.43 -4.16
N LEU A 200 -8.75 -6.25 -3.67
CA LEU A 200 -9.75 -7.30 -3.55
C LEU A 200 -10.51 -7.46 -4.86
N MET A 201 -10.65 -8.71 -5.33
CA MET A 201 -11.30 -9.04 -6.59
C MET A 201 -12.34 -10.15 -6.46
N LEU A 202 -13.32 -10.12 -7.38
CA LEU A 202 -14.23 -11.22 -7.70
C LEU A 202 -14.21 -11.46 -9.21
N GLY A 203 -13.50 -12.50 -9.65
CA GLY A 203 -13.16 -12.68 -11.06
C GLY A 203 -12.24 -11.54 -11.53
N ASP A 204 -12.65 -10.86 -12.60
CA ASP A 204 -11.94 -9.68 -13.16
C ASP A 204 -12.55 -8.35 -12.69
N ARG A 205 -13.35 -8.36 -11.61
CA ARG A 205 -13.93 -7.14 -11.03
C ARG A 205 -13.22 -6.78 -9.73
N VAL A 206 -12.67 -5.58 -9.67
CA VAL A 206 -12.19 -4.98 -8.41
C VAL A 206 -13.38 -4.65 -7.53
N THR A 207 -13.33 -5.12 -6.29
CA THR A 207 -14.37 -4.92 -5.28
C THR A 207 -13.86 -4.20 -4.04
N GLY A 208 -12.54 -4.01 -3.92
CA GLY A 208 -11.94 -3.23 -2.86
C GLY A 208 -10.50 -2.82 -3.17
N LEU A 209 -10.17 -1.56 -2.89
CA LEU A 209 -8.81 -1.07 -2.66
C LEU A 209 -8.70 -0.81 -1.17
N ILE A 210 -7.68 -1.35 -0.52
CA ILE A 210 -7.52 -1.31 0.93
C ILE A 210 -6.09 -0.88 1.29
N ASP A 211 -5.85 -0.62 2.57
CA ASP A 211 -4.52 -0.30 3.12
C ASP A 211 -3.91 1.03 2.64
N PHE A 212 -4.66 2.12 2.86
CA PHE A 212 -4.25 3.48 2.49
C PHE A 212 -3.26 4.13 3.47
N TYR A 213 -2.62 3.40 4.39
CA TYR A 213 -1.76 4.00 5.41
C TYR A 213 -0.46 4.61 4.86
N PHE A 214 -0.04 4.18 3.67
CA PHE A 214 1.05 4.82 2.93
C PHE A 214 0.61 5.96 2.01
N ALA A 215 -0.70 6.26 1.95
CA ALA A 215 -1.20 7.31 1.08
C ALA A 215 -0.60 8.66 1.44
N CYS A 216 -0.16 9.38 0.42
CA CYS A 216 0.57 10.63 0.55
C CYS A 216 0.45 11.46 -0.74
N THR A 217 0.92 12.69 -0.70
CA THR A 217 1.04 13.57 -1.86
C THR A 217 2.39 13.34 -2.53
N ASP A 218 2.37 12.88 -3.77
CA ASP A 218 3.58 12.63 -4.57
C ASP A 218 3.28 12.77 -6.07
N VAL A 219 4.29 12.57 -6.91
CA VAL A 219 4.15 12.45 -8.37
C VAL A 219 3.16 11.33 -8.67
N ARG A 220 2.06 11.66 -9.34
CA ARG A 220 0.98 10.70 -9.60
C ARG A 220 1.45 9.47 -10.38
N ALA A 221 2.30 9.67 -11.39
CA ALA A 221 2.86 8.58 -12.18
C ALA A 221 3.77 7.65 -11.38
N TYR A 222 4.29 8.08 -10.22
CA TYR A 222 5.07 7.23 -9.33
C TYR A 222 4.22 6.10 -8.73
N ASP A 223 2.94 6.36 -8.43
CA ASP A 223 2.04 5.33 -7.89
C ASP A 223 1.79 4.20 -8.91
N LEU A 224 1.62 4.57 -10.19
CA LEU A 224 1.52 3.60 -11.26
C LEU A 224 2.81 2.80 -11.44
N ALA A 225 3.98 3.44 -11.28
CA ALA A 225 5.27 2.76 -11.31
C ALA A 225 5.44 1.79 -10.12
N VAL A 226 4.98 2.17 -8.93
CA VAL A 226 4.89 1.30 -7.75
C VAL A 226 4.03 0.08 -8.06
N MET A 227 2.80 0.29 -8.55
CA MET A 227 1.88 -0.79 -8.92
C MET A 227 2.49 -1.70 -9.99
N HIS A 228 3.04 -1.16 -11.07
CA HIS A 228 3.68 -1.95 -12.11
C HIS A 228 4.84 -2.79 -11.56
N SER A 229 5.69 -2.23 -10.70
CA SER A 229 6.80 -2.99 -10.08
C SER A 229 6.31 -4.09 -9.15
N ALA A 230 5.11 -3.97 -8.57
CA ALA A 230 4.51 -4.92 -7.64
C ALA A 230 3.76 -6.06 -8.35
N TRP A 231 3.05 -5.75 -9.43
CA TRP A 231 2.12 -6.65 -10.12
C TRP A 231 2.77 -7.45 -11.24
N CYS A 232 3.71 -6.86 -11.98
CA CYS A 232 4.23 -7.46 -13.21
C CYS A 232 5.37 -8.45 -12.98
N PHE A 233 5.68 -8.77 -11.74
CA PHE A 233 6.78 -9.66 -11.39
C PHE A 233 6.31 -10.76 -10.46
N ASP A 234 6.94 -11.94 -10.58
CA ASP A 234 6.75 -12.97 -9.56
C ASP A 234 7.22 -12.52 -8.17
N GLY A 235 6.86 -13.28 -7.13
CA GLY A 235 7.21 -12.96 -5.75
C GLY A 235 8.72 -12.90 -5.48
N ARG A 236 9.54 -13.49 -6.37
CA ARG A 236 10.99 -13.44 -6.30
C ARG A 236 11.58 -12.31 -7.15
N GLY A 237 10.80 -11.60 -7.96
CA GLY A 237 11.32 -10.59 -8.88
C GLY A 237 12.18 -11.16 -10.01
N GLU A 238 12.10 -12.46 -10.30
CA GLU A 238 12.94 -13.12 -11.31
C GLU A 238 12.30 -13.12 -12.70
N ARG A 239 10.97 -13.13 -12.77
CA ARG A 239 10.21 -13.19 -14.02
C ARG A 239 9.30 -11.97 -14.14
N TYR A 240 9.47 -11.24 -15.24
CA TYR A 240 8.56 -10.18 -15.67
C TYR A 240 7.45 -10.78 -16.56
N ASP A 241 6.21 -10.38 -16.30
CA ASP A 241 5.04 -10.69 -17.11
C ASP A 241 4.61 -9.45 -17.91
N ALA A 242 4.93 -9.46 -19.21
CA ALA A 242 4.65 -8.35 -20.12
C ALA A 242 3.14 -8.16 -20.39
N ASP A 243 2.36 -9.24 -20.38
CA ASP A 243 0.91 -9.16 -20.65
C ASP A 243 0.18 -8.48 -19.49
N VAL A 244 0.61 -8.75 -18.25
CA VAL A 244 0.16 -8.08 -17.03
C VAL A 244 0.58 -6.61 -17.05
N GLY A 245 1.85 -6.32 -17.36
CA GLY A 245 2.35 -4.94 -17.44
C GLY A 245 1.59 -4.07 -18.43
N ALA A 246 1.43 -4.57 -19.66
CA ALA A 246 0.65 -3.88 -20.69
C ALA A 246 -0.81 -3.67 -20.27
N ALA A 247 -1.43 -4.67 -19.63
CA ALA A 247 -2.82 -4.55 -19.15
C ALA A 247 -3.00 -3.49 -18.05
N LEU A 248 -2.06 -3.36 -17.11
CA LEU A 248 -2.14 -2.30 -16.09
C LEU A 248 -2.13 -0.92 -16.72
N LEU A 249 -1.21 -0.69 -17.66
CA LEU A 249 -1.08 0.60 -18.34
C LEU A 249 -2.32 0.91 -19.20
N GLU A 250 -2.82 -0.08 -19.93
CA GLU A 250 -4.06 0.02 -20.72
C GLU A 250 -5.26 0.34 -19.81
N GLY A 251 -5.39 -0.39 -18.70
CA GLY A 251 -6.46 -0.21 -17.73
C GLY A 251 -6.44 1.19 -17.14
N TYR A 252 -5.26 1.62 -16.68
CA TYR A 252 -5.06 2.97 -16.15
C TYR A 252 -5.46 4.03 -17.17
N ALA A 253 -4.90 3.96 -18.39
CA ALA A 253 -5.16 4.90 -19.47
C ALA A 253 -6.65 4.99 -19.85
N SER A 254 -7.42 3.91 -19.71
CA SER A 254 -8.86 3.88 -20.01
C SER A 254 -9.71 4.73 -19.06
N ARG A 255 -9.20 5.03 -17.87
CA ARG A 255 -9.89 5.80 -16.83
C ARG A 255 -9.20 7.12 -16.54
N PHE A 256 -7.88 7.17 -16.71
CA PHE A 256 -7.06 8.34 -16.46
C PHE A 256 -5.80 8.31 -17.33
N GLY A 257 -5.57 9.38 -18.09
CA GLY A 257 -4.41 9.46 -18.99
C GLY A 257 -3.11 9.83 -18.27
N LEU A 258 -1.98 9.45 -18.87
CA LEU A 258 -0.68 10.05 -18.57
C LEU A 258 -0.38 11.16 -19.59
N SER A 259 0.37 12.17 -19.18
CA SER A 259 1.06 13.07 -20.09
C SER A 259 2.29 12.39 -20.72
N ASP A 260 2.84 12.98 -21.78
CA ASP A 260 4.07 12.47 -22.41
C ASP A 260 5.27 12.55 -21.45
N ALA A 261 5.32 13.59 -20.62
CA ALA A 261 6.36 13.74 -19.59
C ALA A 261 6.25 12.66 -18.50
N GLU A 262 5.02 12.34 -18.06
CA GLU A 262 4.80 11.24 -17.11
C GLU A 262 5.19 9.88 -17.72
N ARG A 263 4.80 9.61 -18.97
CA ARG A 263 5.18 8.38 -19.69
C ARG A 263 6.70 8.23 -19.78
N ALA A 264 7.39 9.29 -20.22
CA ALA A 264 8.84 9.28 -20.34
C ALA A 264 9.57 9.10 -19.00
N ALA A 265 8.93 9.44 -17.88
CA ALA A 265 9.50 9.30 -16.55
C ALA A 265 9.24 7.92 -15.91
N LEU A 266 8.29 7.12 -16.40
CA LEU A 266 7.95 5.81 -15.82
C LEU A 266 9.18 4.91 -15.57
N PRO A 267 10.17 4.80 -16.48
CA PRO A 267 11.36 3.99 -16.23
C PRO A 267 12.14 4.41 -14.97
N VAL A 268 12.40 5.71 -14.77
CA VAL A 268 13.14 6.18 -13.58
C VAL A 268 12.28 6.07 -12.31
N LEU A 269 10.98 6.32 -12.41
CA LEU A 269 10.03 6.18 -11.30
C LEU A 269 9.95 4.73 -10.81
N ALA A 270 9.92 3.75 -11.72
CA ALA A 270 9.89 2.34 -11.37
C ALA A 270 11.19 1.85 -10.71
N ARG A 271 12.34 2.38 -11.16
CA ARG A 271 13.63 2.14 -10.50
C ARG A 271 13.63 2.71 -9.08
N GLY A 272 13.11 3.92 -8.88
CA GLY A 272 12.93 4.51 -7.54
C GLY A 272 12.00 3.68 -6.65
N ALA A 273 10.87 3.22 -7.18
CA ALA A 273 9.97 2.32 -6.45
C ALA A 273 10.70 1.04 -6.01
N CYS A 274 11.52 0.45 -6.89
CA CYS A 274 12.32 -0.72 -6.53
C CYS A 274 13.32 -0.43 -5.43
N ILE A 275 14.00 0.72 -5.46
CA ILE A 275 14.94 1.12 -4.41
C ILE A 275 14.20 1.32 -3.08
N ARG A 276 13.05 2.02 -3.08
CA ARG A 276 12.22 2.20 -1.88
C ARG A 276 11.92 0.85 -1.22
N PHE A 277 11.32 -0.08 -1.96
CA PHE A 277 10.92 -1.37 -1.39
C PHE A 277 12.08 -2.29 -1.06
N LEU A 278 13.20 -2.21 -1.77
CA LEU A 278 14.43 -2.89 -1.39
C LEU A 278 14.89 -2.38 -0.02
N LEU A 279 14.99 -1.06 0.16
CA LEU A 279 15.51 -0.46 1.38
C LEU A 279 14.61 -0.71 2.59
N THR A 280 13.29 -0.59 2.46
CA THR A 280 12.36 -0.87 3.56
C THR A 280 12.39 -2.34 3.95
N ARG A 281 12.39 -3.26 2.97
CA ARG A 281 12.52 -4.70 3.23
C ARG A 281 13.88 -5.04 3.84
N ALA A 282 14.96 -4.42 3.39
CA ALA A 282 16.29 -4.65 3.94
C ALA A 282 16.38 -4.16 5.39
N TRP A 283 15.81 -2.99 5.69
CA TRP A 283 15.71 -2.47 7.05
C TRP A 283 14.96 -3.46 7.95
N ASP A 284 13.79 -3.93 7.54
CA ASP A 284 13.03 -4.93 8.29
C ASP A 284 13.79 -6.26 8.40
N TRP A 285 14.49 -6.67 7.35
CA TRP A 285 15.29 -7.89 7.33
C TRP A 285 16.43 -7.86 8.36
N LEU A 286 17.09 -6.72 8.51
CA LEU A 286 18.21 -6.53 9.43
C LEU A 286 17.74 -6.33 10.88
N ASN A 287 16.60 -5.65 11.09
CA ASN A 287 16.15 -5.23 12.42
C ASN A 287 15.10 -6.16 13.04
N THR A 288 14.50 -7.06 12.26
CA THR A 288 13.58 -8.06 12.82
C THR A 288 14.39 -9.16 13.53
N PRO A 289 14.06 -9.53 14.78
CA PRO A 289 14.67 -10.67 15.48
C PRO A 289 14.42 -12.01 14.78
N ALA A 290 15.35 -12.96 14.84
CA ALA A 290 15.25 -14.26 14.15
C ALA A 290 14.13 -15.16 14.67
N ASP A 291 13.69 -14.92 15.90
CA ASP A 291 12.59 -15.60 16.60
C ASP A 291 11.22 -14.93 16.38
N ALA A 292 11.15 -13.82 15.63
CA ALA A 292 9.89 -13.19 15.30
C ALA A 292 9.05 -14.11 14.41
N LEU A 293 7.78 -14.31 14.78
CA LEU A 293 6.79 -15.09 14.03
C LEU A 293 6.30 -14.40 12.74
N VAL A 294 7.07 -13.44 12.20
CA VAL A 294 6.72 -12.65 11.01
C VAL A 294 7.60 -13.12 9.85
N THR A 295 6.96 -13.45 8.72
CA THR A 295 7.68 -13.82 7.50
C THR A 295 8.33 -12.59 6.91
N ARG A 296 9.67 -12.55 6.88
CA ARG A 296 10.42 -11.45 6.26
C ARG A 296 10.29 -11.54 4.74
N LYS A 297 10.05 -10.40 4.09
CA LYS A 297 10.03 -10.31 2.62
C LYS A 297 11.47 -10.17 2.11
N ASP A 298 11.85 -10.97 1.10
CA ASP A 298 13.19 -10.92 0.48
C ASP A 298 13.45 -9.51 -0.13
N PRO A 299 14.49 -8.78 0.32
CA PRO A 299 14.89 -7.51 -0.26
C PRO A 299 15.44 -7.65 -1.69
N LEU A 300 16.10 -8.78 -1.98
CA LEU A 300 16.73 -9.04 -3.28
C LEU A 300 15.71 -9.22 -4.40
N ALA A 301 14.44 -9.50 -4.06
CA ALA A 301 13.36 -9.51 -5.05
C ALA A 301 13.24 -8.16 -5.75
N TYR A 302 13.39 -7.05 -5.02
CA TYR A 302 13.36 -5.71 -5.61
C TYR A 302 14.67 -5.29 -6.27
N LEU A 303 15.80 -5.90 -5.88
CA LEU A 303 17.05 -5.74 -6.62
C LEU A 303 16.94 -6.34 -8.03
N ARG A 304 16.40 -7.55 -8.15
CA ARG A 304 16.21 -8.21 -9.46
C ARG A 304 15.21 -7.47 -10.36
N ARG A 305 14.15 -6.90 -9.77
CA ARG A 305 13.22 -5.99 -10.48
C ARG A 305 13.95 -4.75 -10.98
N LEU A 306 14.77 -4.10 -10.14
CA LEU A 306 15.60 -2.96 -10.50
C LEU A 306 16.54 -3.30 -11.68
N ASP A 307 17.24 -4.44 -11.63
CA ASP A 307 18.12 -4.90 -12.72
C ASP A 307 17.36 -5.05 -14.05
N THR A 308 16.10 -5.51 -13.98
CA THR A 308 15.24 -5.65 -15.18
C THR A 308 14.90 -4.28 -15.76
N TYR A 309 14.47 -3.31 -14.93
CA TYR A 309 14.19 -1.94 -15.38
C TYR A 309 15.43 -1.18 -15.86
N GLU A 310 16.63 -1.56 -15.45
CA GLU A 310 17.88 -0.98 -15.94
C GLU A 310 18.34 -1.58 -17.28
N SER A 311 17.92 -2.81 -17.58
CA SER A 311 18.34 -3.53 -18.79
C SER A 311 17.35 -3.42 -19.95
N ALA A 312 16.09 -3.09 -19.68
CA ALA A 312 15.05 -2.94 -20.69
C ALA A 312 14.07 -1.81 -20.36
N ASP A 313 13.56 -1.14 -21.39
CA ASP A 313 12.43 -0.25 -21.25
C ASP A 313 11.14 -1.07 -21.24
N LEU A 314 10.61 -1.30 -20.04
CA LEU A 314 9.37 -2.08 -19.84
C LEU A 314 8.10 -1.25 -20.09
N PHE A 315 8.23 0.02 -20.47
CA PHE A 315 7.12 0.94 -20.77
C PHE A 315 7.04 1.33 -22.25
N ALA A 316 7.91 0.75 -23.09
CA ALA A 316 8.00 1.00 -24.53
C ALA A 316 6.81 0.46 -25.34
#